data_AF-A0A1X7UVA1-F1
#
_entry.id   AF-A0A1X7UVA1-F1
#
_cell.length_a   1.000
_cell.length_b   1.000
_cell.length_c   1.000
_cell.angle_alpha   90.00
_cell.angle_beta   90.00
_cell.angle_gamma   90.00
#
_symmetry.space_group_name_H-M   'P 1'
#
loop_
_entity.id
_entity.type
_entity.pdbx_description
1 polymer ?
#
loop_
_entity_poly.entity_id
_entity_poly.type
_entity_poly.pdbx_seq_one_letter_code
_entity_poly.pdbx_strand_id
1 'polypeptide(L)'
;MVGVFSTKNTRKLLRMWHIDGAWCKALNDHINDKQQRIEIYHQLRVLLLKREETKFVLQLQQLMSFLHNTHDDFYKYFNRQYVQHIHEWATCYRVGTIVNTNMYTESFHRQLKVVYFLVASRIIMLTN
;
A
#
# COMPACT_ATOMS: atom_id res chain seq x y z
N MET A 1 9.90 9.53 24.90
CA MET A 1 8.64 9.53 24.12
C MET A 1 7.84 8.33 24.60
N VAL A 2 6.79 8.52 25.40
CA VAL A 2 5.99 7.41 25.96
C VAL A 2 5.13 6.86 24.84
N GLY A 3 5.39 5.62 24.41
CA GLY A 3 4.56 4.94 23.42
C GLY A 3 3.18 4.65 24.01
N VAL A 4 2.12 5.17 23.39
CA VAL A 4 0.71 4.94 23.78
C VAL A 4 0.35 3.44 23.78
N PHE A 5 1.03 2.66 22.94
CA PHE A 5 0.89 1.21 22.90
C PHE A 5 1.97 0.56 23.77
N SER A 6 1.59 0.13 24.97
CA SER A 6 2.49 -0.34 26.03
C SER A 6 2.91 -1.81 25.92
N THR A 7 2.57 -2.55 24.86
CA THR A 7 2.91 -3.98 24.75
C THR A 7 4.08 -4.24 23.80
N LYS A 8 5.00 -5.10 24.24
CA LYS A 8 6.20 -5.52 23.47
C LYS A 8 5.89 -6.17 22.11
N ASN A 9 4.62 -6.48 21.81
CA ASN A 9 4.20 -7.27 20.64
C ASN A 9 3.31 -6.49 19.65
N THR A 10 3.13 -5.18 19.81
CA THR A 10 2.34 -4.38 18.85
C THR A 10 3.15 -4.12 17.58
N ARG A 11 2.66 -4.61 16.43
CA ARG A 11 3.27 -4.39 15.11
C ARG A 11 2.51 -3.28 14.38
N LYS A 12 3.24 -2.27 13.89
CA LYS A 12 2.69 -1.26 12.97
C LYS A 12 2.55 -1.89 11.59
N LEU A 13 1.33 -1.90 11.04
CA LEU A 13 1.04 -2.44 9.71
C LEU A 13 0.39 -1.36 8.83
N LEU A 14 1.00 -1.08 7.69
CA LEU A 14 0.51 -0.11 6.71
C LEU A 14 -0.50 -0.77 5.76
N ARG A 15 -1.66 -0.16 5.51
CA ARG A 15 -2.65 -0.79 4.62
C ARG A 15 -2.21 -0.71 3.16
N MET A 16 -2.38 -1.82 2.44
CA MET A 16 -1.99 -1.97 1.03
C MET A 16 -2.53 -0.84 0.14
N TRP A 17 -3.80 -0.45 0.33
CA TRP A 17 -4.42 0.66 -0.40
C TRP A 17 -3.68 1.99 -0.26
N HIS A 18 -3.25 2.35 0.95
CA HIS A 18 -2.54 3.60 1.18
C HIS A 18 -1.14 3.57 0.57
N ILE A 19 -0.46 2.42 0.63
CA ILE A 19 0.84 2.22 0.00
C ILE A 19 0.70 2.36 -1.51
N ASP A 20 -0.30 1.70 -2.10
CA ASP A 20 -0.58 1.74 -3.53
C ASP A 20 -0.83 3.18 -4.04
N GLY A 21 -1.72 3.91 -3.37
CA GLY A 21 -1.98 5.31 -3.70
C GLY A 21 -0.75 6.21 -3.55
N ALA A 22 0.04 6.01 -2.49
CA ALA A 22 1.26 6.76 -2.26
C ALA A 22 2.32 6.48 -3.34
N TRP A 23 2.48 5.22 -3.76
CA TRP A 23 3.39 4.85 -4.84
C TRP A 23 2.94 5.42 -6.19
N CYS A 24 1.66 5.35 -6.53
CA CYS A 24 1.13 5.97 -7.74
C CYS A 24 1.45 7.48 -7.78
N LYS A 25 1.25 8.18 -6.67
CA LYS A 25 1.59 9.60 -6.56
C LYS A 25 3.09 9.83 -6.73
N ALA A 26 3.93 9.11 -5.97
CA ALA A 26 5.37 9.27 -6.02
C ALA A 26 5.94 8.97 -7.41
N LEU A 27 5.43 7.97 -8.12
CA LEU A 27 5.82 7.67 -9.50
C LEU A 27 5.50 8.82 -10.45
N ASN A 28 4.33 9.45 -10.31
CA ASN A 28 3.98 10.63 -11.10
C ASN A 28 4.88 11.83 -10.78
N ASP A 29 5.29 11.97 -9.51
CA ASP A 29 6.12 13.09 -9.06
C ASP A 29 7.60 12.95 -9.47
N HIS A 30 8.12 11.72 -9.60
CA HIS A 30 9.56 11.46 -9.77
C HIS A 30 9.94 10.91 -11.15
N ILE A 31 8.99 10.42 -11.95
CA ILE A 31 9.27 9.77 -13.23
C ILE A 31 8.41 10.38 -14.32
N ASN A 32 9.05 11.03 -15.31
CA ASN A 32 8.36 11.72 -16.39
C ASN A 32 7.78 10.76 -17.44
N ASP A 33 8.52 9.70 -17.77
CA ASP A 33 8.11 8.75 -18.81
C ASP A 33 6.95 7.86 -18.34
N LYS A 34 5.87 7.87 -19.13
CA LYS A 34 4.63 7.15 -18.78
C LYS A 34 4.81 5.63 -18.82
N GLN A 35 5.58 5.12 -19.77
CA GLN A 35 5.76 3.68 -19.96
C GLN A 35 6.58 3.09 -18.80
N GLN A 36 7.66 3.78 -18.42
CA GLN A 36 8.49 3.43 -17.27
C GLN A 36 7.69 3.48 -15.96
N ARG A 37 6.83 4.50 -15.77
CA ARG A 37 5.91 4.52 -14.61
C ARG A 37 5.06 3.27 -14.51
N ILE A 38 4.47 2.83 -15.63
CA ILE A 38 3.61 1.64 -15.67
C ILE A 38 4.43 0.39 -15.33
N GLU A 39 5.62 0.24 -15.92
CA GLU A 39 6.49 -0.91 -15.69
C GLU A 39 6.94 -1.00 -14.23
N ILE A 40 7.43 0.10 -13.67
CA ILE A 40 7.89 0.16 -12.27
C ILE A 40 6.72 -0.08 -11.32
N TYR A 41 5.56 0.52 -11.60
CA TYR A 41 4.35 0.26 -10.83
C TYR A 41 3.99 -1.22 -10.83
N HIS A 42 4.04 -1.89 -11.99
CA HIS A 42 3.76 -3.33 -12.07
C HIS A 42 4.74 -4.14 -11.20
N GLN A 43 6.04 -3.83 -11.26
CA GLN A 43 7.04 -4.49 -10.42
C GLN A 43 6.78 -4.27 -8.92
N LEU A 44 6.45 -3.05 -8.53
CA LEU A 44 6.08 -2.68 -7.17
C LEU A 44 4.84 -3.45 -6.70
N ARG A 45 3.80 -3.58 -7.53
CA ARG A 45 2.58 -4.35 -7.21
C ARG A 45 2.87 -5.83 -6.99
N VAL A 46 3.69 -6.43 -7.85
CA VAL A 46 4.14 -7.82 -7.70
C VAL A 46 4.90 -7.99 -6.38
N LEU A 47 5.76 -7.03 -6.05
CA LEU A 47 6.54 -7.04 -4.81
C LEU A 47 5.64 -6.92 -3.56
N LEU A 48 4.65 -6.02 -3.60
CA LEU A 48 3.68 -5.80 -2.51
C LEU A 48 2.87 -7.05 -2.17
N LEU A 49 2.48 -7.82 -3.17
CA LEU A 49 1.68 -9.05 -3.04
C LEU A 49 2.49 -10.32 -2.83
N LYS A 50 3.83 -10.24 -2.90
CA LYS A 50 4.72 -11.39 -2.78
C LYS A 50 4.53 -12.07 -1.43
N ARG A 51 4.33 -13.39 -1.44
CA ARG A 51 4.10 -14.20 -0.23
C ARG A 51 5.36 -14.89 0.29
N GLU A 52 6.33 -15.13 -0.58
CA GLU A 52 7.56 -15.83 -0.24
C GLU A 52 8.69 -14.83 0.04
N GLU A 53 9.24 -14.89 1.25
CA GLU A 53 10.24 -13.95 1.75
C GLU A 53 11.52 -13.94 0.91
N THR A 54 12.09 -15.12 0.64
CA THR A 54 13.34 -15.24 -0.15
C THR A 54 13.18 -14.63 -1.55
N LYS A 55 12.06 -14.92 -2.22
CA LYS A 55 11.77 -14.33 -3.54
C LYS A 55 11.44 -12.84 -3.47
N PHE A 56 10.86 -12.38 -2.36
CA PHE A 56 10.63 -10.95 -2.13
C PHE A 56 11.95 -10.21 -2.01
N VAL A 57 12.88 -10.69 -1.17
CA VAL A 57 14.18 -10.04 -0.95
C VAL A 57 14.98 -9.98 -2.25
N LEU A 58 15.06 -11.09 -2.99
CA LEU A 58 15.74 -11.12 -4.29
C LEU A 58 15.15 -10.09 -5.26
N GLN A 59 13.83 -10.07 -5.41
CA GLN A 59 13.16 -9.16 -6.34
C GLN A 59 13.27 -7.70 -5.90
N LEU A 60 13.22 -7.43 -4.59
CA LEU A 60 13.45 -6.09 -4.05
C LEU A 60 14.87 -5.62 -4.37
N GLN A 61 15.89 -6.45 -4.18
CA GLN A 61 17.27 -6.11 -4.53
C GLN A 61 17.41 -5.80 -6.03
N GLN A 62 16.82 -6.62 -6.90
CA GLN A 62 16.82 -6.38 -8.35
C GLN A 62 16.17 -5.05 -8.72
N LEU A 63 14.99 -4.76 -8.15
CA LEU A 63 14.28 -3.49 -8.36
C LEU A 63 15.11 -2.31 -7.85
N MET A 64 15.72 -2.42 -6.66
CA MET A 64 16.54 -1.35 -6.09
C MET A 64 17.78 -1.06 -6.93
N SER A 65 18.45 -2.09 -7.45
CA SER A 65 19.58 -1.93 -8.37
C SER A 65 19.14 -1.27 -9.68
N PHE A 66 17.98 -1.66 -10.22
CA PHE A 66 17.42 -1.01 -11.40
C PHE A 66 17.14 0.47 -11.14
N LEU A 67 16.39 0.79 -10.08
CA LEU A 67 15.99 2.16 -9.73
C LEU A 67 17.18 3.06 -9.43
N HIS A 68 18.23 2.55 -8.78
CA HIS A 68 19.43 3.35 -8.51
C HIS A 68 20.11 3.83 -9.80
N ASN A 69 20.09 2.99 -10.85
CA ASN A 69 20.73 3.30 -12.13
C ASN A 69 19.85 4.16 -13.05
N THR A 70 18.51 4.09 -12.92
CA THR A 70 17.58 4.74 -13.86
C THR A 70 16.82 5.93 -13.26
N HIS A 71 16.51 5.89 -11.96
CA HIS A 71 15.60 6.81 -11.28
C HIS A 71 16.07 7.10 -9.84
N ASP A 72 17.25 7.72 -9.69
CA ASP A 72 17.90 7.93 -8.38
C ASP A 72 17.02 8.69 -7.36
N ASP A 73 16.23 9.66 -7.79
CA ASP A 73 15.31 10.39 -6.91
C ASP A 73 14.21 9.47 -6.35
N PHE A 74 13.59 8.66 -7.21
CA PHE A 74 12.58 7.69 -6.77
C PHE A 74 13.23 6.58 -5.92
N TYR A 75 14.44 6.15 -6.26
CA TYR A 75 15.23 5.21 -5.46
C TYR A 75 15.44 5.74 -4.03
N LYS A 76 15.89 6.99 -3.86
CA LYS A 76 16.10 7.62 -2.55
C LYS A 76 14.82 7.69 -1.74
N TYR A 77 13.72 8.12 -2.38
CA TYR A 77 12.38 8.14 -1.77
C TYR A 77 11.98 6.74 -1.29
N PHE A 78 12.04 5.76 -2.19
CA PHE A 78 11.54 4.42 -1.94
C PHE A 78 12.38 3.69 -0.88
N ASN A 79 13.71 3.85 -0.94
CA ASN A 79 14.64 3.29 0.04
C ASN A 79 14.33 3.79 1.45
N ARG A 80 14.23 5.12 1.61
CA ARG A 80 14.00 5.76 2.90
C ARG A 80 12.64 5.41 3.49
N GLN A 81 11.59 5.39 2.67
CA GLN A 81 10.21 5.26 3.16
C GLN A 81 9.71 3.82 3.27
N TYR A 82 10.20 2.91 2.43
CA TYR A 82 9.63 1.56 2.32
C TYR A 82 10.66 0.45 2.57
N VAL A 83 11.89 0.55 2.07
CA VAL A 83 12.87 -0.54 2.23
C VAL A 83 13.30 -0.71 3.69
N GLN A 84 13.42 0.37 4.45
CA GLN A 84 13.69 0.29 5.89
C GLN A 84 12.50 -0.25 6.71
N HIS A 85 11.30 -0.30 6.11
CA HIS A 85 10.04 -0.60 6.77
C HIS A 85 9.33 -1.82 6.17
N ILE A 86 10.06 -2.76 5.55
CA ILE A 86 9.47 -3.92 4.83
C ILE A 86 8.49 -4.75 5.66
N HIS A 87 8.74 -4.90 6.97
CA HIS A 87 7.86 -5.64 7.88
C HIS A 87 6.52 -4.93 8.14
N GLU A 88 6.42 -3.63 7.88
CA GLU A 88 5.19 -2.87 8.06
C GLU A 88 4.22 -3.08 6.89
N TRP A 89 4.71 -3.33 5.68
CA TRP A 89 3.87 -3.31 4.48
C TRP A 89 3.84 -4.61 3.68
N ALA A 90 4.97 -5.30 3.51
CA ALA A 90 5.05 -6.40 2.56
C ALA A 90 4.27 -7.63 3.04
N THR A 91 3.57 -8.29 2.10
CA THR A 91 2.65 -9.39 2.41
C THR A 91 3.34 -10.58 3.05
N CYS A 92 4.55 -10.92 2.59
CA CYS A 92 5.36 -12.03 3.12
C CYS A 92 5.67 -11.90 4.63
N TYR A 93 5.74 -10.69 5.19
CA TYR A 93 6.01 -10.49 6.62
C TYR A 93 4.76 -10.37 7.50
N ARG A 94 3.57 -10.52 6.92
CA ARG A 94 2.28 -10.45 7.64
C ARG A 94 1.80 -11.79 8.20
N VAL A 95 2.64 -12.81 8.18
CA VAL A 95 2.32 -14.15 8.69
C VAL A 95 1.89 -14.07 10.18
N GLY A 96 0.80 -14.78 10.51
CA GLY A 96 0.23 -14.80 11.86
C GLY A 96 -0.54 -13.54 12.25
N THR A 97 -0.83 -12.62 11.32
CA THR A 97 -1.74 -11.50 11.58
C THR A 97 -3.18 -11.91 11.25
N ILE A 98 -4.11 -11.60 12.14
CA ILE A 98 -5.49 -12.10 12.11
C ILE A 98 -6.30 -11.51 10.94
N VAL A 99 -5.82 -10.45 10.26
CA VAL A 99 -6.67 -9.65 9.38
C VAL A 99 -5.94 -9.09 8.16
N ASN A 100 -6.44 -9.44 6.97
CA ASN A 100 -6.29 -8.57 5.80
C ASN A 100 -7.21 -7.37 6.03
N THR A 101 -6.72 -6.34 6.74
CA THR A 101 -7.50 -5.17 7.20
C THR A 101 -8.27 -4.44 6.09
N ASN A 102 -7.90 -4.68 4.83
CA ASN A 102 -8.63 -4.18 3.67
C ASN A 102 -10.09 -4.66 3.68
N MET A 103 -10.32 -5.94 4.01
CA MET A 103 -11.65 -6.56 3.87
C MET A 103 -12.69 -5.97 4.84
N TYR A 104 -12.29 -5.73 6.08
CA TYR A 104 -13.20 -5.18 7.11
C TYR A 104 -13.46 -3.68 6.93
N THR A 105 -12.43 -2.91 6.58
CA THR A 105 -12.61 -1.46 6.35
C THR A 105 -13.45 -1.23 5.09
N GLU A 106 -13.20 -1.96 4.00
CA GLU A 106 -14.01 -1.83 2.78
C GLU A 106 -15.47 -2.27 3.01
N SER A 107 -15.68 -3.32 3.81
CA SER A 107 -17.04 -3.72 4.23
C SER A 107 -17.75 -2.62 5.02
N PHE A 108 -17.06 -2.01 5.99
CA PHE A 108 -17.61 -0.92 6.78
C PHE A 108 -17.88 0.34 5.93
N HIS A 109 -16.95 0.75 5.07
CA HIS A 109 -17.14 1.86 4.15
C HIS A 109 -18.28 1.61 3.17
N ARG A 110 -18.44 0.37 2.68
CA ARG A 110 -19.57 -0.02 1.84
C ARG A 110 -20.89 0.13 2.60
N GLN A 111 -20.96 -0.30 3.85
CA GLN A 111 -22.17 -0.13 4.66
C GLN A 111 -22.52 1.33 4.86
N LEU A 112 -21.54 2.20 5.14
CA LEU A 112 -21.77 3.65 5.21
C LEU A 112 -22.30 4.19 3.89
N LYS A 113 -21.69 3.84 2.75
CA LYS A 113 -22.17 4.27 1.44
C LYS A 113 -23.59 3.81 1.16
N VAL A 114 -23.90 2.54 1.46
CA VAL A 114 -25.25 1.96 1.28
C VAL A 114 -26.26 2.72 2.14
N VAL A 115 -26.00 2.89 3.44
CA VAL A 115 -26.94 3.56 4.34
C VAL A 115 -27.14 5.03 3.96
N TYR A 116 -26.06 5.78 3.69
CA TYR A 116 -26.19 7.21 3.42
C TYR A 116 -26.65 7.53 1.99
N PHE A 117 -26.20 6.78 0.98
CA PHE A 117 -26.55 7.09 -0.42
C PHE A 117 -27.85 6.41 -0.88
N LEU A 118 -28.27 5.26 -0.34
CA LEU A 118 -29.58 4.68 -0.69
C LEU A 118 -30.76 5.35 0.03
N VAL A 119 -30.54 5.84 1.27
CA VAL A 119 -31.59 6.57 2.00
C VAL A 119 -31.84 7.94 1.36
N ALA A 120 -30.80 8.63 0.87
CA ALA A 120 -30.94 9.88 0.14
C ALA A 120 -31.78 9.72 -1.15
N SER A 121 -31.57 8.65 -1.93
CA SER A 121 -32.35 8.38 -3.14
C SER A 121 -33.80 7.98 -2.86
N ARG A 122 -34.09 7.38 -1.71
CA ARG A 122 -35.46 7.02 -1.28
C ARG A 122 -36.27 8.22 -0.80
N ILE A 123 -35.62 9.21 -0.18
CA ILE A 123 -36.29 10.43 0.26
C ILE A 123 -36.70 11.29 -0.95
N ILE A 124 -35.85 11.38 -1.99
CA ILE A 124 -36.15 12.16 -3.20
C ILE A 124 -37.31 11.56 -4.02
N MET A 125 -37.48 10.22 -4.01
CA MET A 125 -38.58 9.55 -4.71
C MET A 125 -39.93 9.58 -3.96
N LEU A 126 -39.95 9.99 -2.68
CA LEU A 126 -41.19 10.14 -1.89
C LEU A 126 -41.68 11.59 -1.83
N THR A 127 -41.00 12.52 -2.51
CA THR A 127 -41.31 13.95 -2.57
C THR A 127 -41.69 14.43 -3.99
N ASN A 128 -42.02 13.53 -4.91
CA ASN A 128 -42.61 13.84 -6.21
C ASN A 128 -43.98 13.17 -6.35
#